data_AF-A0AAU4WVD7-F1
#
_entry.id   AF-A0AAU4WVD7-F1
#
_cell.length_a   1.000
_cell.length_b   1.000
_cell.length_c   1.000
_cell.angle_alpha   90.00
_cell.angle_beta   90.00
_cell.angle_gamma   90.00
#
_symmetry.space_group_name_H-M   'P 1'
#
loop_
_entity.id
_entity.type
_entity.pdbx_description
1 polymer ?
#
loop_
_entity_poly.entity_id
_entity_poly.type
_entity_poly.pdbx_seq_one_letter_code
_entity_poly.pdbx_strand_id
1 'polypeptide(L)'
;MRSSSATPSAPAPTVSSAARPGSGARVLSTGSHGGQVKDLQRRLTEINLYTGPTDGRYSTDVADAVHRYQVARGIDEDAGVYGPETRAALESETRGG
;
A
#
# COMPACT_ATOMS: atom_id res chain seq x y z
N MET A 1 -52.45 13.40 -15.10
CA MET A 1 -51.79 14.66 -14.70
C MET A 1 -50.46 14.31 -14.05
N ARG A 2 -49.43 15.13 -14.30
CA ARG A 2 -48.01 14.89 -14.03
C ARG A 2 -47.68 15.19 -12.56
N SER A 3 -46.84 14.37 -11.93
CA SER A 3 -45.91 14.80 -10.88
C SER A 3 -44.59 14.06 -11.06
N SER A 4 -43.57 14.83 -11.40
CA SER A 4 -42.19 14.43 -11.63
C SER A 4 -41.47 14.17 -10.30
N SER A 5 -40.59 13.17 -10.26
CA SER A 5 -39.44 13.14 -9.34
C SER A 5 -38.20 12.88 -10.17
N ALA A 6 -37.24 13.81 -10.13
CA ALA A 6 -35.98 13.75 -10.85
C ALA A 6 -34.83 13.56 -9.85
N THR A 7 -34.10 12.44 -9.99
CA THR A 7 -32.66 12.18 -9.71
C THR A 7 -32.06 12.41 -8.30
N PRO A 8 -30.95 11.75 -7.91
CA PRO A 8 -30.06 10.89 -8.70
C PRO A 8 -29.83 9.47 -8.16
N SER A 9 -29.46 8.60 -9.10
CA SER A 9 -28.67 7.40 -8.88
C SER A 9 -27.31 7.83 -8.32
N ALA A 10 -27.09 7.63 -7.03
CA ALA A 10 -25.75 7.59 -6.47
C ALA A 10 -25.54 6.15 -5.98
N PRO A 11 -24.67 5.34 -6.60
CA PRO A 11 -24.15 4.20 -5.88
C PRO A 11 -23.33 4.82 -4.74
N ALA A 12 -23.91 4.86 -3.54
CA ALA A 12 -23.07 5.03 -2.36
C ALA A 12 -22.00 3.93 -2.47
N PRO A 13 -20.70 4.26 -2.52
CA PRO A 13 -19.71 3.24 -2.27
C PRO A 13 -20.04 2.75 -0.86
N THR A 14 -20.63 1.55 -0.79
CA THR A 14 -20.68 0.75 0.41
C THR A 14 -19.30 0.90 1.03
N VAL A 15 -19.24 1.54 2.20
CA VAL A 15 -18.06 1.68 3.02
C VAL A 15 -17.57 0.28 3.32
N SER A 16 -16.74 -0.22 2.40
CA SER A 16 -16.35 -1.60 2.36
C SER A 16 -15.33 -1.78 3.46
N SER A 17 -15.78 -2.53 4.46
CA SER A 17 -14.99 -3.20 5.47
C SER A 17 -14.36 -2.28 6.52
N ALA A 18 -15.02 -2.27 7.68
CA ALA A 18 -14.35 -2.21 8.96
C ALA A 18 -13.04 -3.01 8.90
N ALA A 19 -11.91 -2.30 8.90
CA ALA A 19 -10.58 -2.88 8.95
C ALA A 19 -10.38 -3.42 10.36
N ARG A 20 -10.85 -4.65 10.57
CA ARG A 20 -10.51 -5.51 11.70
C ARG A 20 -8.97 -5.51 11.81
N PRO A 21 -8.36 -5.09 12.94
CA PRO A 21 -6.91 -5.11 13.09
C PRO A 21 -6.50 -6.58 13.30
N GLY A 22 -6.46 -7.32 12.20
CA GLY A 22 -5.86 -8.63 12.14
C GLY A 22 -4.36 -8.43 12.16
N SER A 23 -3.76 -8.66 13.33
CA SER A 23 -2.32 -8.78 13.58
C SER A 23 -1.71 -9.99 12.87
N GLY A 24 -1.92 -10.10 11.57
CA GLY A 24 -1.10 -10.88 10.66
C GLY A 24 -0.24 -9.92 9.88
N ALA A 25 0.96 -10.34 9.49
CA ALA A 25 1.85 -9.58 8.61
C ALA A 25 1.17 -9.36 7.25
N ARG A 26 0.23 -8.43 7.20
CA ARG A 26 -0.71 -8.24 6.09
C ARG A 26 0.10 -7.79 4.88
N VAL A 27 -0.09 -8.50 3.78
CA VAL A 27 0.40 -8.07 2.46
C VAL A 27 -0.11 -6.65 2.23
N LEU A 28 0.77 -5.69 1.95
CA LEU A 28 0.38 -4.31 1.68
C LEU A 28 0.38 -4.09 0.17
N SER A 29 -0.68 -3.47 -0.30
CA SER A 29 -0.88 -3.13 -1.71
C SER A 29 -1.68 -1.83 -1.82
N THR A 30 -1.85 -1.31 -3.04
CA THR A 30 -2.57 -0.06 -3.30
C THR A 30 -3.92 -0.02 -2.57
N GLY A 31 -4.16 1.06 -1.82
CA GLY A 31 -5.33 1.21 -0.95
C GLY A 31 -5.11 0.79 0.51
N SER A 32 -4.03 0.07 0.79
CA SER A 32 -3.58 -0.20 2.17
C SER A 32 -3.17 1.09 2.88
N HIS A 33 -3.39 1.16 4.18
CA HIS A 33 -3.05 2.32 4.99
C HIS A 33 -2.74 1.93 6.44
N GLY A 34 -2.02 2.81 7.14
CA GLY A 34 -1.69 2.66 8.56
C GLY A 34 -0.19 2.60 8.85
N GLY A 35 0.16 2.21 10.08
CA GLY A 35 1.53 2.23 10.58
C GLY A 35 2.50 1.34 9.79
N GLN A 36 2.03 0.19 9.28
CA GLN A 36 2.85 -0.71 8.46
C GLN A 36 3.25 -0.07 7.12
N VAL A 37 2.38 0.75 6.53
CA VAL A 37 2.70 1.48 5.30
C VAL A 37 3.68 2.61 5.59
N LYS A 38 3.55 3.29 6.75
CA LYS A 38 4.56 4.30 7.16
C LYS A 38 5.93 3.68 7.30
N ASP A 39 5.99 2.51 7.93
CA ASP A 39 7.23 1.78 8.11
C ASP A 39 7.86 1.38 6.77
N LEU A 40 7.07 0.84 5.85
CA LEU A 40 7.48 0.58 4.47
C LEU A 40 8.03 1.83 3.78
N GLN A 41 7.28 2.93 3.82
CA GLN A 41 7.68 4.19 3.18
C GLN A 41 9.02 4.71 3.73
N ARG A 42 9.22 4.67 5.05
CA ARG A 42 10.51 5.07 5.66
C ARG A 42 11.66 4.23 5.13
N ARG A 43 11.51 2.91 5.12
CA ARG A 43 12.55 1.99 4.65
C ARG A 43 12.88 2.18 3.17
N LEU A 44 11.85 2.37 2.34
CA LEU A 44 12.07 2.68 0.92
C LEU A 44 12.79 4.03 0.74
N THR A 45 12.57 5.00 1.63
CA THR A 45 13.33 6.26 1.64
C THR A 45 14.77 6.07 2.10
N GLU A 46 15.03 5.22 3.09
CA GLU A 46 16.40 4.90 3.56
C GLU A 46 17.28 4.32 2.44
N ILE A 47 16.70 3.50 1.57
CA ILE A 47 17.39 2.95 0.39
C ILE A 47 17.20 3.80 -0.88
N ASN A 48 16.67 5.02 -0.72
CA ASN A 48 16.51 6.03 -1.77
C ASN A 48 15.66 5.59 -2.98
N LEU A 49 14.72 4.66 -2.76
CA LEU A 49 13.73 4.20 -3.75
C LEU A 49 12.39 4.93 -3.66
N TYR A 50 12.14 5.63 -2.55
CA TYR A 50 10.93 6.44 -2.35
C TYR A 50 11.28 7.83 -1.82
N THR A 51 10.87 8.86 -2.56
CA THR A 51 11.08 10.28 -2.22
C THR A 51 9.79 11.00 -1.85
N GLY A 52 8.67 10.26 -1.77
CA GLY A 52 7.36 10.81 -1.41
C GLY A 52 7.15 10.93 0.10
N PRO A 53 5.97 11.39 0.52
CA PRO A 53 5.66 11.57 1.93
C PRO A 53 5.32 10.24 2.64
N THR A 54 5.68 10.15 3.92
CA THR A 54 5.46 8.98 4.78
C THR A 54 4.11 9.06 5.53
N ASP A 55 3.04 9.30 4.79
CA ASP A 55 1.69 9.49 5.36
C ASP A 55 1.02 8.19 5.80
N GLY A 56 1.61 7.04 5.45
CA GLY A 56 1.04 5.73 5.75
C GLY A 56 -0.08 5.34 4.81
N ARG A 57 -0.03 5.83 3.57
CA ARG A 57 -0.98 5.51 2.50
C ARG A 57 -0.24 4.85 1.35
N TYR A 58 -0.68 3.67 0.95
CA TYR A 58 -0.06 2.91 -0.12
C TYR A 58 -0.59 3.46 -1.45
N SER A 59 0.04 4.53 -1.93
CA SER A 59 -0.23 5.13 -3.23
C SER A 59 0.47 4.38 -4.36
N THR A 60 0.16 4.76 -5.60
CA THR A 60 0.86 4.25 -6.79
C THR A 60 2.37 4.49 -6.71
N ASP A 61 2.83 5.61 -6.14
CA ASP A 61 4.25 5.89 -5.95
C ASP A 61 4.93 4.89 -5.01
N VAL A 62 4.22 4.47 -3.94
CA VAL A 62 4.71 3.43 -3.02
C VAL A 62 4.75 2.08 -3.74
N ALA A 63 3.71 1.75 -4.51
CA ALA A 63 3.67 0.52 -5.30
C ALA A 63 4.83 0.47 -6.32
N ASP A 64 5.09 1.57 -7.01
CA ASP A 64 6.16 1.69 -7.99
C ASP A 64 7.55 1.58 -7.34
N ALA A 65 7.74 2.19 -6.17
CA ALA A 65 8.96 2.02 -5.37
C ALA A 65 9.17 0.58 -4.90
N VAL A 66 8.11 -0.10 -4.46
CA VAL A 66 8.14 -1.53 -4.12
C VAL A 66 8.47 -2.38 -5.34
N HIS A 67 7.87 -2.10 -6.49
CA HIS A 67 8.15 -2.82 -7.71
C HIS A 67 9.61 -2.66 -8.14
N ARG A 68 10.15 -1.44 -8.09
CA ARG A 68 11.58 -1.19 -8.36
C ARG A 68 12.47 -1.97 -7.39
N TYR A 69 12.11 -2.02 -6.12
CA TYR A 69 12.84 -2.81 -5.13
C TYR A 69 12.83 -4.30 -5.48
N GLN A 70 11.66 -4.85 -5.80
CA GLN A 70 11.50 -6.25 -6.20
C GLN A 70 12.37 -6.59 -7.41
N VAL A 71 12.33 -5.77 -8.47
CA VAL A 71 13.15 -5.95 -9.66
C VAL A 71 14.64 -5.84 -9.34
N ALA A 72 15.05 -4.86 -8.51
CA ALA A 72 16.44 -4.66 -8.13
C ALA A 72 17.02 -5.81 -7.28
N ARG A 73 16.17 -6.54 -6.55
CA ARG A 73 16.54 -7.68 -5.70
C ARG A 73 16.20 -9.04 -6.30
N GLY A 74 15.59 -9.08 -7.48
CA GLY A 74 15.17 -10.32 -8.14
C GLY A 74 14.08 -11.08 -7.37
N ILE A 75 13.17 -10.36 -6.73
CA ILE A 75 12.05 -10.94 -5.97
C ILE A 75 10.88 -11.20 -6.92
N ASP A 76 10.45 -12.45 -7.00
CA ASP A 76 9.33 -12.92 -7.82
C ASP A 76 8.03 -12.90 -7.00
N GLU A 77 7.58 -11.69 -6.63
CA GLU A 77 6.27 -11.47 -6.00
C GLU A 77 5.40 -10.56 -6.90
N ASP A 78 4.13 -10.39 -6.53
CA ASP A 78 3.22 -9.51 -7.27
C ASP A 78 3.77 -8.08 -7.33
N ALA A 79 3.74 -7.50 -8.53
CA ALA A 79 4.42 -6.26 -8.85
C ALA A 79 3.89 -5.09 -8.01
N GLY A 80 4.77 -4.52 -7.18
CA GLY A 80 4.40 -3.42 -6.32
C GLY A 80 3.53 -3.82 -5.13
N VAL A 81 3.50 -5.10 -4.78
CA VAL A 81 2.87 -5.64 -3.57
C VAL A 81 3.94 -5.96 -2.53
N TYR A 82 3.81 -5.38 -1.34
CA TYR A 82 4.70 -5.65 -0.23
C TYR A 82 4.28 -6.94 0.50
N GLY A 83 4.68 -8.06 -0.11
CA GLY A 83 4.51 -9.42 0.39
C GLY A 83 5.56 -9.83 1.42
N PRO A 84 5.49 -11.08 1.94
CA PRO A 84 6.44 -11.59 2.92
C PRO A 84 7.89 -11.62 2.43
N GLU A 85 8.18 -11.97 1.17
CA GLU A 85 9.56 -12.01 0.67
C GLU A 85 10.13 -10.59 0.50
N THR A 86 9.35 -9.71 -0.13
CA THR A 86 9.69 -8.29 -0.26
C THR A 86 9.91 -7.64 1.10
N ARG A 87 9.05 -7.98 2.07
CA ARG A 87 9.20 -7.52 3.45
C ARG A 87 10.49 -8.02 4.09
N ALA A 88 10.75 -9.32 4.03
CA ALA A 88 11.94 -9.90 4.63
C ALA A 88 13.22 -9.27 4.05
N ALA A 89 13.29 -9.13 2.73
CA ALA A 89 14.42 -8.52 2.05
C ALA A 89 14.60 -7.05 2.47
N LEU A 90 13.54 -6.23 2.40
CA LEU A 90 13.62 -4.81 2.73
C LEU A 90 13.95 -4.59 4.21
N GLU A 91 13.39 -5.43 5.10
CA GLU A 91 13.69 -5.43 6.53
C GLU A 91 15.14 -5.79 6.80
N SER A 92 15.65 -6.85 6.18
CA SER A 92 17.04 -7.26 6.36
C SER A 92 18.03 -6.18 5.92
N GLU A 93 17.71 -5.42 4.87
CA GLU A 93 18.56 -4.36 4.34
C GLU A 93 18.54 -3.09 5.22
N THR A 94 17.38 -2.76 5.79
CA THR A 94 17.19 -1.53 6.60
C THR A 94 17.38 -1.72 8.10
N ARG A 95 17.31 -2.96 8.62
CA ARG A 95 17.49 -3.28 10.05
C ARG A 95 18.95 -3.19 10.53
N GLY A 96 19.91 -2.99 9.61
CA GLY A 96 21.35 -2.98 9.89
C GLY A 96 22.00 -1.59 10.04
N GLY A 97 21.22 -0.52 10.20
CA GLY A 97 21.72 0.86 10.42
C GLY A 97 21.86 1.24 11.89
#